data_AF-A0A1A8QVR3-F1
#
_entry.id   AF-A0A1A8QVR3-F1
#
_cell.length_a   1.000
_cell.length_b   1.000
_cell.length_c   1.000
_cell.angle_alpha   90.00
_cell.angle_beta   90.00
_cell.angle_gamma   90.00
#
_symmetry.space_group_name_H-M   'P 1'
#
loop_
_entity.id
_entity.type
_entity.pdbx_description
1 polymer ?
#
loop_
_entity_poly.entity_id
_entity_poly.type
_entity_poly.pdbx_seq_one_letter_code
_entity_poly.pdbx_strand_id
1 'polypeptide(L)'
;SDINTYDLFVWMHYYVSRDAFLGGPGNVWRDIDFAHESAAFLPWHRIFLLHWENEIRKLTGDFNFTIPYWDWRDAQSCEVCTDALMGGRNSLNPNLISPASVFSSWKVICTQPEEYNNREVLCNATGEGPLLRNPGNHDPNRVPRLPTTADVEFTVGLPEYETGSM
;
A
#
# COMPACT_ATOMS: atom_id res chain seq x y z
N SER A 1 14.49 -8.15 17.36
CA SER A 1 15.00 -7.26 16.30
C SER A 1 14.01 -6.14 16.14
N ASP A 2 14.46 -4.91 16.10
CA ASP A 2 13.57 -3.76 15.99
C ASP A 2 13.19 -3.53 14.51
N ILE A 3 11.98 -3.06 14.27
CA ILE A 3 11.44 -2.73 12.94
C ILE A 3 11.70 -1.25 12.64
N ASN A 4 12.10 -0.90 11.42
CA ASN A 4 12.25 0.52 11.07
C ASN A 4 10.88 1.20 10.93
N THR A 5 10.84 2.53 10.99
CA THR A 5 9.59 3.29 10.96
C THR A 5 8.74 2.98 9.73
N TYR A 6 9.32 2.93 8.53
CA TYR A 6 8.54 2.65 7.31
C TYR A 6 7.93 1.23 7.35
N ASP A 7 8.74 0.24 7.70
CA ASP A 7 8.31 -1.15 7.81
C ASP A 7 7.28 -1.36 8.91
N LEU A 8 7.30 -0.55 9.99
CA LEU A 8 6.22 -0.56 10.99
C LEU A 8 4.88 -0.19 10.35
N PHE A 9 4.83 0.84 9.51
CA PHE A 9 3.62 1.21 8.79
C PHE A 9 3.18 0.13 7.79
N VAL A 10 4.12 -0.51 7.07
CA VAL A 10 3.80 -1.66 6.22
C VAL A 10 3.23 -2.82 7.03
N TRP A 11 3.85 -3.15 8.16
CA TRP A 11 3.42 -4.25 9.03
C TRP A 11 2.05 -3.99 9.66
N MET A 12 1.79 -2.76 10.10
CA MET A 12 0.47 -2.36 10.63
C MET A 12 -0.64 -2.54 9.59
N HIS A 13 -0.39 -2.17 8.33
CA HIS A 13 -1.34 -2.38 7.23
C HIS A 13 -1.53 -3.86 6.91
N TYR A 14 -0.46 -4.66 6.89
CA TYR A 14 -0.57 -6.13 6.80
C TYR A 14 -1.43 -6.72 7.93
N TYR A 15 -1.22 -6.28 9.16
CA TYR A 15 -1.86 -6.88 10.33
C TYR A 15 -3.38 -6.71 10.35
N VAL A 16 -3.90 -5.60 9.80
CA VAL A 16 -5.34 -5.32 9.75
C VAL A 16 -6.06 -6.01 8.58
N SER A 17 -5.31 -6.50 7.60
CA SER A 17 -5.84 -7.12 6.37
C SER A 17 -5.50 -8.61 6.23
N ARG A 18 -4.96 -9.24 7.29
CA ARG A 18 -4.61 -10.67 7.29
C ARG A 18 -5.83 -11.54 7.64
N ASP A 19 -5.83 -12.78 7.16
CA ASP A 19 -6.83 -13.79 7.54
C ASP A 19 -6.79 -14.10 9.05
N ALA A 20 -7.94 -14.31 9.70
CA ALA A 20 -7.97 -14.63 11.13
C ALA A 20 -7.60 -16.10 11.37
N PHE A 21 -6.72 -16.38 12.34
CA PHE A 21 -6.35 -17.74 12.70
C PHE A 21 -7.44 -18.37 13.57
N LEU A 22 -7.92 -19.55 13.18
CA LEU A 22 -8.94 -20.29 13.92
C LEU A 22 -8.36 -21.49 14.71
N GLY A 23 -7.04 -21.67 14.64
CA GLY A 23 -6.30 -22.77 15.28
C GLY A 23 -6.18 -23.99 14.36
N GLY A 24 -4.94 -24.44 14.13
CA GLY A 24 -4.62 -25.53 13.22
C GLY A 24 -4.05 -25.04 11.87
N PRO A 25 -3.03 -25.71 11.29
CA PRO A 25 -2.37 -25.27 10.07
C PRO A 25 -3.34 -25.00 8.92
N GLY A 26 -3.35 -23.77 8.40
CA GLY A 26 -4.22 -23.36 7.30
C GLY A 26 -5.70 -23.23 7.67
N ASN A 27 -6.09 -23.45 8.93
CA ASN A 27 -7.44 -23.20 9.42
C ASN A 27 -7.60 -21.72 9.76
N VAL A 28 -8.00 -20.96 8.73
CA VAL A 28 -8.15 -19.51 8.82
C VAL A 28 -9.54 -19.08 8.34
N TRP A 29 -10.05 -18.01 8.92
CA TRP A 29 -11.16 -17.27 8.36
C TRP A 29 -10.59 -16.22 7.39
N ARG A 30 -10.82 -16.46 6.10
CA ARG A 30 -10.36 -15.59 5.01
C ARG A 30 -11.25 -14.37 4.79
N ASP A 31 -10.72 -13.40 4.08
CA ASP A 31 -11.46 -12.24 3.57
C ASP A 31 -12.09 -11.40 4.70
N ILE A 32 -11.41 -11.34 5.85
CA ILE A 32 -11.69 -10.37 6.91
C ILE A 32 -10.71 -9.22 6.75
N ASP A 33 -11.23 -7.99 6.69
CA ASP A 33 -10.42 -6.79 6.61
C ASP A 33 -10.93 -5.70 7.57
N PHE A 34 -10.04 -5.16 8.40
CA PHE A 34 -10.36 -4.11 9.38
C PHE A 34 -10.10 -2.69 8.87
N ALA A 35 -9.49 -2.55 7.69
CA ALA A 35 -9.09 -1.28 7.08
C ALA A 35 -9.65 -1.06 5.67
N HIS A 36 -10.29 -2.06 5.06
CA HIS A 36 -10.88 -2.01 3.73
C HIS A 36 -12.29 -2.60 3.72
N GLU A 37 -12.93 -2.56 2.54
CA GLU A 37 -14.22 -3.20 2.25
C GLU A 37 -15.40 -2.78 3.14
N SER A 38 -15.28 -1.66 3.85
CA SER A 38 -16.33 -1.11 4.71
C SER A 38 -16.10 0.37 5.02
N ALA A 39 -17.03 0.95 5.79
CA ALA A 39 -17.07 2.33 6.26
C ALA A 39 -15.78 2.79 6.98
N ALA A 40 -14.94 1.87 7.47
CA ALA A 40 -13.68 2.20 8.13
C ALA A 40 -12.55 2.58 7.15
N PHE A 41 -12.71 2.33 5.84
CA PHE A 41 -11.65 2.52 4.84
C PHE A 41 -11.02 3.92 4.87
N LEU A 42 -11.83 4.96 4.69
CA LEU A 42 -11.36 6.34 4.69
C LEU A 42 -10.79 6.80 6.04
N PRO A 43 -11.46 6.62 7.19
CA PRO A 43 -10.93 7.08 8.48
C PRO A 43 -9.68 6.30 8.91
N TRP A 44 -9.60 5.00 8.65
CA TRP A 44 -8.42 4.20 9.00
C TRP A 44 -7.17 4.72 8.25
N HIS A 45 -7.28 4.90 6.93
CA HIS A 45 -6.17 5.39 6.11
C HIS A 45 -5.81 6.85 6.42
N ARG A 46 -6.79 7.69 6.79
CA ARG A 46 -6.53 9.07 7.25
C ARG A 46 -5.65 9.09 8.49
N ILE A 47 -5.99 8.28 9.50
CA ILE A 47 -5.22 8.20 10.74
C ILE A 47 -3.85 7.55 10.50
N PHE A 48 -3.78 6.53 9.64
CA PHE A 48 -2.52 5.94 9.20
C PHE A 48 -1.55 6.98 8.62
N LEU A 49 -2.02 7.78 7.65
CA LEU A 49 -1.21 8.84 7.02
C LEU A 49 -0.84 9.94 8.02
N LEU A 50 -1.75 10.33 8.91
CA LEU A 50 -1.48 11.33 9.96
C LEU A 50 -0.37 10.85 10.91
N HIS A 51 -0.41 9.59 11.34
CA HIS A 51 0.65 9.02 12.16
C HIS A 51 1.97 8.93 11.40
N TRP A 52 1.93 8.51 10.13
CA TRP A 52 3.14 8.41 9.33
C TRP A 52 3.82 9.78 9.13
N GLU A 53 3.03 10.81 8.81
CA GLU A 53 3.52 12.18 8.71
C GLU A 53 4.17 12.65 10.03
N ASN A 54 3.53 12.36 11.16
CA ASN A 54 4.06 12.73 12.48
C ASN A 54 5.35 11.99 12.83
N GLU A 55 5.50 10.72 12.44
CA GLU A 55 6.76 10.00 12.63
C GLU A 55 7.88 10.58 11.74
N ILE A 56 7.59 10.98 10.50
CA ILE A 56 8.57 11.67 9.64
C ILE A 56 8.99 13.01 10.26
N ARG A 57 8.04 13.81 10.77
CA ARG A 57 8.34 15.06 11.47
C ARG A 57 9.29 14.84 12.65
N LYS A 58 9.03 13.81 13.48
CA LYS A 58 9.90 13.46 14.61
C LYS A 58 11.29 13.01 14.17
N LEU A 59 11.37 12.16 13.13
CA LEU A 59 12.64 11.63 12.61
C LEU A 59 13.52 12.70 11.98
N THR A 60 12.91 13.66 11.27
CA THR A 60 13.63 14.70 10.54
C THR A 60 13.87 15.97 11.37
N GLY A 61 13.08 16.20 12.42
CA GLY A 61 13.04 17.45 13.17
C GLY A 61 12.30 18.58 12.45
N ASP A 62 11.78 18.36 11.24
CA ASP A 62 10.99 19.31 10.49
C ASP A 62 9.49 19.13 10.80
N PHE A 63 8.97 19.90 11.74
CA PHE A 63 7.55 19.86 12.10
C PHE A 63 6.64 20.55 11.07
N ASN A 64 7.19 21.24 10.07
CA ASN A 64 6.41 21.77 8.94
C ASN A 64 6.26 20.76 7.80
N PHE A 65 6.96 19.62 7.86
CA PHE A 65 6.84 18.57 6.85
C PHE A 65 5.39 18.14 6.67
N THR A 66 5.00 17.91 5.41
CA THR A 66 3.72 17.32 5.04
C THR A 66 3.91 16.25 3.98
N ILE A 67 3.11 15.18 4.03
CA ILE A 67 3.13 14.16 2.98
C ILE A 67 2.49 14.74 1.70
N PRO A 68 3.19 14.78 0.55
CA PRO A 68 2.60 15.22 -0.71
C PRO A 68 1.62 14.15 -1.24
N TYR A 69 0.68 14.58 -2.09
CA TYR A 69 -0.20 13.67 -2.82
C TYR A 69 0.19 13.61 -4.30
N TRP A 70 -0.14 12.49 -4.94
CA TRP A 70 -0.10 12.37 -6.39
C TRP A 70 -1.51 12.49 -6.93
N ASP A 71 -1.76 13.55 -7.70
CA ASP A 71 -2.98 13.66 -8.50
C ASP A 71 -2.87 12.74 -9.71
N TRP A 72 -3.50 11.57 -9.63
CA TRP A 72 -3.49 10.56 -10.69
C TRP A 72 -4.60 10.76 -11.72
N ARG A 73 -5.49 11.76 -11.52
CA ARG A 73 -6.62 12.00 -12.42
C ARG A 73 -6.13 12.31 -13.83
N ASP A 74 -6.72 11.63 -14.81
CA ASP A 74 -6.44 11.80 -16.24
C ASP A 74 -5.01 11.48 -16.69
N ALA A 75 -4.13 11.08 -15.76
CA ALA A 75 -2.77 10.69 -16.06
C ALA A 75 -2.76 9.46 -16.98
N GLN A 76 -1.97 9.53 -18.05
CA GLN A 76 -1.86 8.44 -19.03
C GLN A 76 -0.83 7.39 -18.62
N SER A 77 0.04 7.73 -17.66
CA SER A 77 1.10 6.86 -17.15
C SER A 77 1.46 7.26 -15.72
N CYS A 78 2.38 6.52 -15.08
CA CYS A 78 2.89 6.91 -13.77
C CYS A 78 3.90 8.07 -13.89
N GLU A 79 3.40 9.31 -13.85
CA GLU A 79 4.22 10.53 -14.00
C GLU A 79 5.23 10.71 -12.86
N VAL A 80 4.91 10.19 -11.67
CA VAL A 80 5.79 10.21 -10.50
C VAL A 80 6.84 9.08 -10.50
N CYS A 81 6.77 8.13 -11.43
CA CYS A 81 7.71 7.02 -11.56
C CYS A 81 8.97 7.45 -12.32
N THR A 82 9.72 8.39 -11.74
CA THR A 82 11.02 8.87 -12.24
C THR A 82 12.09 8.69 -11.17
N ASP A 83 13.37 8.63 -11.56
CA ASP A 83 14.46 8.44 -10.61
C ASP A 83 14.65 9.62 -9.63
N ALA A 84 14.10 10.80 -9.96
CA ALA A 84 14.04 11.95 -9.06
C ALA A 84 12.92 11.87 -8.01
N LEU A 85 11.90 11.04 -8.23
CA LEU A 85 10.74 10.86 -7.37
C LEU A 85 10.64 9.38 -6.95
N MET A 86 9.59 8.66 -7.39
CA MET A 86 9.25 7.34 -6.87
C MET A 86 10.04 6.19 -7.51
N GLY A 87 11.01 6.49 -8.37
CA GLY A 87 11.86 5.56 -9.11
C GLY A 87 11.38 5.26 -10.52
N GLY A 88 12.29 5.27 -11.49
CA GLY A 88 12.02 4.90 -12.88
C GLY A 88 11.77 3.40 -13.06
N ARG A 89 11.35 3.00 -14.26
CA ARG A 89 11.29 1.59 -14.67
C ARG A 89 12.70 1.10 -14.98
N ASN A 90 13.06 -0.09 -14.50
CA ASN A 90 14.33 -0.71 -14.86
C ASN A 90 14.32 -1.14 -16.35
N SER A 91 15.39 -0.81 -17.07
CA SER A 91 15.51 -1.07 -18.52
C SER A 91 15.73 -2.54 -18.87
N LEU A 92 16.25 -3.35 -17.94
CA LEU A 92 16.53 -4.77 -18.13
C LEU A 92 15.39 -5.66 -17.64
N ASN A 93 14.67 -5.24 -16.60
CA ASN A 93 13.51 -5.96 -16.08
C ASN A 93 12.36 -4.98 -15.80
N PRO A 94 11.30 -4.98 -16.63
CA PRO A 94 10.20 -4.02 -16.51
C PRO A 94 9.40 -4.10 -15.20
N ASN A 95 9.57 -5.16 -14.41
CA ASN A 95 8.93 -5.34 -13.11
C ASN A 95 9.77 -4.78 -11.95
N LEU A 96 10.99 -4.31 -12.19
CA LEU A 96 11.87 -3.75 -11.17
C LEU A 96 11.98 -2.22 -11.27
N ILE A 97 12.37 -1.61 -10.16
CA ILE A 97 12.72 -0.19 -10.10
C ILE A 97 14.12 0.04 -10.69
N SER A 98 14.29 1.15 -11.39
CA SER A 98 15.57 1.62 -11.93
C SER A 98 16.63 1.68 -10.81
N PRO A 99 17.85 1.14 -11.03
CA PRO A 99 18.93 1.17 -10.04
C PRO A 99 19.42 2.58 -9.65
N ALA A 100 19.03 3.62 -10.40
CA ALA A 100 19.36 5.01 -10.08
C ALA A 100 18.44 5.60 -8.97
N SER A 101 17.35 4.92 -8.62
CA SER A 101 16.48 5.32 -7.51
C SER A 101 16.85 4.59 -6.21
N VAL A 102 16.81 5.29 -5.08
CA VAL A 102 17.00 4.68 -3.75
C VAL A 102 16.02 3.54 -3.48
N PHE A 103 14.81 3.59 -4.06
CA PHE A 103 13.77 2.58 -3.89
C PHE A 103 14.12 1.23 -4.53
N SER A 104 15.10 1.16 -5.44
CA SER A 104 15.53 -0.14 -6.00
C SER A 104 16.25 -1.03 -4.99
N SER A 105 16.77 -0.43 -3.90
CA SER A 105 17.45 -1.15 -2.83
C SER A 105 16.49 -1.67 -1.74
N TRP A 106 15.25 -1.21 -1.74
CA TRP A 106 14.27 -1.57 -0.74
C TRP A 106 13.89 -3.04 -0.82
N LYS A 107 13.57 -3.61 0.35
CA LYS A 107 13.02 -4.95 0.47
C LYS A 107 11.58 -4.87 0.97
N VAL A 108 10.70 -5.64 0.34
CA VAL A 108 9.32 -5.79 0.82
C VAL A 108 9.29 -6.73 2.01
N ILE A 109 8.27 -6.58 2.86
CA ILE A 109 7.97 -7.47 3.98
C ILE A 109 6.50 -7.90 3.86
N CYS A 110 6.13 -8.99 4.54
CA CYS A 110 4.74 -9.39 4.74
C CYS A 110 3.97 -9.75 3.44
N THR A 111 4.66 -10.38 2.49
CA THR A 111 4.16 -10.73 1.15
C THR A 111 3.81 -12.21 0.96
N GLN A 112 3.95 -13.05 2.00
CA GLN A 112 3.73 -14.50 1.93
C GLN A 112 2.53 -14.98 2.77
N PRO A 113 1.29 -14.52 2.49
CA PRO A 113 0.11 -14.83 3.32
C PRO A 113 -0.16 -16.33 3.44
N GLU A 114 0.03 -17.11 2.37
CA GLU A 114 -0.14 -18.56 2.40
C GLU A 114 0.82 -19.23 3.39
N GLU A 115 2.08 -18.78 3.46
CA GLU A 115 3.06 -19.32 4.41
C GLU A 115 2.66 -18.99 5.85
N TYR A 116 2.27 -17.74 6.11
CA TYR A 116 1.84 -17.27 7.42
C TYR A 116 0.62 -18.03 7.93
N ASN A 117 -0.37 -18.24 7.07
CA ASN A 117 -1.59 -18.98 7.37
C ASN A 117 -1.32 -20.46 7.64
N ASN A 118 -0.49 -21.11 6.80
CA ASN A 118 -0.16 -22.52 6.97
C ASN A 118 0.63 -22.78 8.26
N ARG A 119 1.44 -21.81 8.70
CA ARG A 119 2.26 -21.93 9.91
C ARG A 119 1.62 -21.33 11.15
N GLU A 120 0.48 -20.65 11.01
CA GLU A 120 -0.17 -19.87 12.07
C GLU A 120 0.78 -18.85 12.74
N VAL A 121 1.60 -18.17 11.92
CA VAL A 121 2.53 -17.14 12.39
C VAL A 121 2.26 -15.80 11.73
N LEU A 122 2.57 -14.72 12.42
CA LEU A 122 2.56 -13.39 11.82
C LEU A 122 3.82 -13.16 10.99
N CYS A 123 3.71 -12.26 10.01
CA CYS A 123 4.88 -11.67 9.36
C CYS A 123 5.89 -11.18 10.42
N ASN A 124 7.16 -11.57 10.28
CA ASN A 124 8.22 -11.20 11.21
C ASN A 124 9.02 -9.96 10.75
N ALA A 125 8.55 -9.26 9.71
CA ALA A 125 9.20 -8.12 9.07
C ALA A 125 10.62 -8.39 8.51
N THR A 126 10.96 -9.65 8.21
CA THR A 126 12.17 -9.97 7.45
C THR A 126 11.95 -9.66 5.97
N GLY A 127 12.94 -9.07 5.30
CA GLY A 127 12.84 -8.73 3.88
C GLY A 127 12.67 -9.97 2.98
N GLU A 128 11.67 -9.96 2.10
CA GLU A 128 11.23 -11.12 1.30
C GLU A 128 11.53 -10.98 -0.20
N GLY A 129 11.93 -9.79 -0.66
CA GLY A 129 12.21 -9.55 -2.07
C GLY A 129 12.35 -8.08 -2.40
N PRO A 130 12.71 -7.72 -3.65
CA PRO A 130 12.68 -6.34 -4.10
C PRO A 130 11.25 -5.82 -4.28
N LEU A 131 11.08 -4.50 -4.33
CA LEU A 131 9.83 -3.90 -4.79
C LEU A 131 9.58 -4.26 -6.26
N LEU A 132 8.40 -4.81 -6.54
CA LEU A 132 7.93 -5.09 -7.89
C LEU A 132 6.94 -4.01 -8.33
N ARG A 133 7.18 -3.39 -9.49
CA ARG A 133 6.27 -2.38 -10.06
C ARG A 133 6.34 -2.36 -11.58
N ASN A 134 5.18 -2.47 -12.23
CA ASN A 134 5.05 -2.43 -13.68
C ASN A 134 3.74 -1.71 -14.07
N PRO A 135 3.72 -0.36 -14.05
CA PRO A 135 2.49 0.41 -14.25
C PRO A 135 1.80 0.07 -15.57
N GLY A 136 0.49 -0.15 -15.54
CA GLY A 136 -0.33 -0.46 -16.72
C GLY A 136 -0.27 -1.91 -17.23
N ASN A 137 0.40 -2.82 -16.52
CA ASN A 137 0.66 -4.19 -17.03
C ASN A 137 0.18 -5.33 -16.11
N HIS A 138 -0.53 -5.06 -15.01
CA HIS A 138 -1.00 -6.11 -14.10
C HIS A 138 -2.19 -6.91 -14.68
N ASP A 139 -3.34 -6.26 -14.85
CA ASP A 139 -4.52 -6.85 -15.50
C ASP A 139 -5.23 -5.78 -16.36
N PRO A 140 -4.84 -5.66 -17.64
CA PRO A 140 -5.41 -4.66 -18.54
C PRO A 140 -6.90 -4.85 -18.82
N ASN A 141 -7.46 -6.05 -18.58
CA ASN A 141 -8.89 -6.29 -18.77
C ASN A 141 -9.71 -5.72 -17.61
N ARG A 142 -9.16 -5.68 -16.39
CA ARG A 142 -9.81 -5.12 -15.20
C ARG A 142 -9.53 -3.63 -15.01
N VAL A 143 -8.29 -3.20 -15.23
CA VAL A 143 -7.83 -1.83 -14.99
C VAL A 143 -7.05 -1.29 -16.19
N PRO A 144 -7.75 -0.90 -17.28
CA PRO A 144 -7.11 -0.48 -18.53
C PRO A 144 -6.46 0.91 -18.47
N ARG A 145 -6.85 1.77 -17.52
CA ARG A 145 -6.36 3.14 -17.37
C ARG A 145 -6.39 3.60 -15.92
N LEU A 146 -5.68 4.69 -15.61
CA LEU A 146 -5.91 5.43 -14.37
C LEU A 146 -7.31 6.09 -14.39
N PRO A 147 -7.89 6.39 -13.22
CA PRO A 147 -9.21 7.03 -13.18
C PRO A 147 -9.13 8.48 -13.66
N THR A 148 -10.26 8.98 -14.16
CA THR A 148 -10.41 10.32 -14.74
C THR A 148 -10.90 11.33 -13.73
N THR A 149 -10.85 12.61 -14.07
CA THR A 149 -11.52 13.65 -13.29
C THR A 149 -13.02 13.35 -13.13
N ALA A 150 -13.69 12.87 -14.18
CA ALA A 150 -15.12 12.51 -14.12
C ALA A 150 -15.41 11.36 -13.14
N ASP A 151 -14.52 10.36 -13.05
CA ASP A 151 -14.65 9.25 -12.09
C ASP A 151 -14.59 9.78 -10.63
N VAL A 152 -13.72 10.76 -10.37
CA VAL A 152 -13.60 11.41 -9.06
C VAL A 152 -14.80 12.30 -8.76
N GLU A 153 -15.20 13.15 -9.71
CA GLU A 153 -16.37 14.03 -9.57
C GLU A 153 -17.65 13.26 -9.30
N PHE A 154 -17.84 12.12 -9.98
CA PHE A 154 -18.96 11.22 -9.71
C PHE A 154 -18.93 10.72 -8.27
N THR A 155 -17.77 10.26 -7.79
CA THR A 155 -17.62 9.69 -6.44
C THR A 155 -17.85 10.73 -5.34
N VAL A 156 -17.28 11.93 -5.47
CA VAL A 156 -17.47 13.01 -4.48
C VAL A 156 -18.87 13.63 -4.52
N GLY A 157 -19.62 13.41 -5.61
CA GLY A 157 -21.01 13.83 -5.75
C GLY A 157 -22.01 12.92 -5.05
N LEU A 158 -21.59 11.76 -4.53
CA LEU A 158 -22.46 10.84 -3.79
C LEU A 158 -22.84 11.46 -2.44
N PRO A 159 -24.14 11.49 -2.08
CA PRO A 159 -24.61 12.16 -0.86
C PRO A 159 -24.43 11.31 0.40
N GLU A 160 -24.48 9.98 0.27
CA GLU A 160 -24.36 9.04 1.37
C GLU A 160 -22.91 8.56 1.50
N TYR A 161 -22.39 8.52 2.73
CA TYR A 161 -21.04 8.04 3.02
C TYR A 161 -20.91 6.51 2.85
N GLU A 162 -21.94 5.76 3.25
CA GLU A 162 -22.02 4.31 3.18
C GLU A 162 -23.50 3.91 3.10
N THR A 163 -23.79 2.72 2.56
CA THR A 163 -25.16 2.18 2.46
C THR A 163 -25.25 0.75 3.00
N GLY A 164 -26.45 0.33 3.44
CA GLY A 164 -26.67 -0.99 4.03
C GLY A 164 -26.59 -1.01 5.56
N SER A 165 -26.88 -2.16 6.17
CA SER A 165 -26.72 -2.35 7.62
C SER A 165 -25.26 -2.67 7.93
N MET A 166 -24.67 -1.91 8.87
CA MET A 166 -23.44 -2.30 9.56
C MET A 166 -23.68 -3.54 10.43
#